data_AF-A0A2P6W4H2-F1
#
_entry.id   AF-A0A2P6W4H2-F1
#
_cell.length_a   1.000
_cell.length_b   1.000
_cell.length_c   1.000
_cell.angle_alpha   90.00
_cell.angle_beta   90.00
_cell.angle_gamma   90.00
#
_symmetry.space_group_name_H-M   'P 1'
#
loop_
_entity.id
_entity.type
_entity.pdbx_description
1 polymer ?
#
loop_
_entity_poly.entity_id
_entity_poly.type
_entity_poly.pdbx_seq_one_letter_code
_entity_poly.pdbx_strand_id
1 'polypeptide(L)'
;EKDLGATMYRNSELVSRTLSWTVGEPQRKENRTITINEGQIGETVQVTANYPVKGLNRQEENLYTGELETENTGFHSFNDAVYSYNYNDEVEDIGYSENKNLAQETGGKVFTPDQKDEIKESVKQFNSTEVEKQKDISVYFLATALLVFLSEIGYRKRRGKK
;
A
#
# COMPACT_ATOMS: atom_id res chain seq x y z
N GLU A 1 13.93 38.55 -26.19
CA GLU A 1 13.70 37.23 -25.56
C GLU A 1 12.70 37.37 -24.43
N LYS A 2 11.76 36.43 -24.28
CA LYS A 2 10.85 36.40 -23.14
C LYS A 2 11.58 35.70 -21.98
N ASP A 3 11.73 36.40 -20.86
CA ASP A 3 12.39 35.89 -19.66
C ASP A 3 11.55 34.78 -19.00
N LEU A 4 11.98 33.54 -19.22
CA LEU A 4 11.36 32.35 -18.65
C LEU A 4 11.55 32.28 -17.13
N GLY A 5 12.60 32.92 -16.59
CA GLY A 5 12.89 32.97 -15.15
C GLY A 5 11.84 33.77 -14.38
N ALA A 6 11.43 34.93 -14.92
CA ALA A 6 10.35 35.73 -14.34
C ALA A 6 8.99 35.01 -14.34
N THR A 7 8.77 34.09 -15.30
CA THR A 7 7.52 33.33 -15.43
C THR A 7 7.48 32.14 -14.46
N MET A 8 8.61 31.45 -14.22
CA MET A 8 8.71 30.40 -13.19
C MET A 8 8.35 30.92 -11.79
N TYR A 9 8.82 32.12 -11.44
CA TYR A 9 8.55 32.71 -10.12
C TYR A 9 7.08 33.10 -9.92
N ARG A 10 6.38 33.47 -11.00
CA ARG A 10 4.96 33.86 -10.94
C ARG A 10 4.01 32.67 -11.06
N ASN A 11 4.38 31.64 -11.81
CA ASN A 11 3.48 30.53 -12.13
C ASN A 11 4.27 29.26 -12.47
N SER A 12 4.89 28.66 -11.45
CA SER A 12 5.70 27.45 -11.56
C SER A 12 4.93 26.25 -12.12
N GLU A 13 3.64 26.14 -11.80
CA GLU A 13 2.74 25.08 -12.27
C GLU A 13 2.60 25.10 -13.80
N LEU A 14 2.42 26.29 -14.38
CA LEU A 14 2.25 26.44 -15.83
C LEU A 14 3.53 26.11 -16.59
N VAL A 15 4.69 26.51 -16.04
CA VAL A 15 5.99 26.16 -16.62
C VAL A 15 6.24 24.66 -16.54
N SER A 16 5.95 24.04 -15.39
CA SER A 16 6.09 22.60 -15.18
C SER A 16 5.21 21.78 -16.14
N ARG A 17 3.94 22.15 -16.29
CA ARG A 17 3.02 21.48 -17.25
C ARG A 17 3.48 21.61 -18.70
N THR A 18 4.01 22.77 -19.08
CA THR A 18 4.50 23.01 -20.45
C THR A 18 5.77 22.21 -20.74
N LEU A 19 6.66 22.09 -19.76
CA LEU A 19 7.84 21.22 -19.85
C LEU A 19 7.44 19.75 -19.92
N SER A 20 6.50 19.31 -19.08
CA SER A 20 5.98 17.93 -19.11
C SER A 20 5.37 17.56 -20.46
N TRP A 21 4.62 18.48 -21.09
CA TRP A 21 4.07 18.24 -22.43
C TRP A 21 5.14 18.19 -23.54
N THR A 22 6.26 18.88 -23.34
CA THR A 22 7.39 18.87 -24.26
C THR A 22 8.17 17.55 -24.19
N VAL A 23 8.23 16.93 -23.01
CA VAL A 23 8.80 15.60 -22.79
C VAL A 23 7.73 14.56 -23.15
N GLY A 24 7.42 14.43 -24.44
CA GLY A 24 6.54 13.37 -24.92
C GLY A 24 7.17 11.98 -24.74
N GLU A 25 6.35 10.94 -24.68
CA GLU A 25 6.80 9.54 -24.67
C GLU A 25 7.61 9.23 -25.94
N PRO A 26 8.93 8.96 -25.85
CA PRO A 26 9.78 8.72 -27.02
C PRO A 26 9.29 7.55 -27.87
N GLN A 27 8.73 6.54 -27.20
CA GLN A 27 8.26 5.28 -27.78
C GLN A 27 7.00 5.43 -28.65
N ARG A 28 6.28 6.57 -28.62
CA ARG A 28 5.03 6.77 -29.37
C ARG A 28 5.15 6.63 -30.90
N LYS A 29 6.35 6.73 -31.45
CA LYS A 29 6.61 6.62 -32.90
C LYS A 29 7.33 5.32 -33.27
N GLU A 30 7.62 4.44 -32.31
CA GLU A 30 8.31 3.19 -32.56
C GLU A 30 7.30 2.09 -32.87
N ASN A 31 7.47 1.42 -34.02
CA ASN A 31 6.65 0.27 -34.39
C ASN A 31 6.98 -0.99 -33.56
N ARG A 32 8.05 -0.94 -32.76
CA ARG A 32 8.52 -2.03 -31.91
C ARG A 32 8.62 -1.51 -30.50
N THR A 33 7.77 -2.02 -29.62
CA THR A 33 7.69 -1.59 -28.23
C THR A 33 7.86 -2.81 -27.34
N ILE A 34 8.67 -2.64 -26.31
CA ILE A 34 8.81 -3.59 -25.22
C ILE A 34 8.50 -2.84 -23.93
N THR A 35 7.59 -3.43 -23.15
CA THR A 35 7.16 -2.92 -21.86
C THR A 35 7.57 -3.95 -20.82
N ILE A 36 8.36 -3.52 -19.85
CA ILE A 36 8.79 -4.33 -18.73
C ILE A 36 8.17 -3.70 -17.49
N ASN A 37 7.40 -4.48 -16.74
CA ASN A 37 6.90 -4.02 -15.46
C ASN A 37 8.07 -3.92 -14.48
N GLU A 38 8.00 -3.03 -13.51
CA GLU A 38 8.95 -3.05 -12.40
C GLU A 38 8.68 -4.28 -11.53
N GLY A 39 9.69 -4.74 -10.79
CA GLY A 39 9.53 -5.85 -9.86
C GLY A 39 10.14 -5.57 -8.51
N GLN A 40 9.71 -6.34 -7.52
CA GLN A 40 10.22 -6.28 -6.16
C GLN A 40 10.80 -7.64 -5.74
N ILE A 41 11.63 -7.65 -4.69
CA ILE A 41 12.21 -8.89 -4.13
C ILE A 41 11.11 -9.94 -3.90
N GLY A 42 11.27 -11.10 -4.53
CA GLY A 42 10.34 -12.23 -4.43
C GLY A 42 9.24 -12.25 -5.50
N GLU A 43 9.14 -11.20 -6.33
CA GLU A 43 8.23 -11.15 -7.47
C GLU A 43 8.93 -11.50 -8.79
N THR A 44 8.17 -12.11 -9.70
CA THR A 44 8.56 -12.34 -11.09
C THR A 44 8.23 -11.12 -11.93
N VAL A 45 9.21 -10.61 -12.68
CA VAL A 45 9.03 -9.42 -13.52
C VAL A 45 8.32 -9.80 -14.81
N GLN A 46 7.15 -9.22 -15.08
CA GLN A 46 6.42 -9.45 -16.32
C GLN A 46 6.93 -8.57 -17.46
N VAL A 47 7.16 -9.18 -18.61
CA VAL A 47 7.58 -8.51 -19.84
C VAL A 47 6.54 -8.74 -20.93
N THR A 48 6.21 -7.67 -21.64
CA THR A 48 5.33 -7.70 -22.81
C THR A 48 6.00 -7.00 -23.99
N ALA A 49 6.01 -7.64 -25.15
CA ALA A 49 6.52 -7.06 -26.39
C ALA A 49 5.52 -7.22 -27.53
N ASN A 50 5.49 -6.27 -28.46
CA ASN A 50 4.64 -6.34 -29.65
C ASN A 50 5.32 -6.99 -30.87
N TYR A 51 6.56 -7.46 -30.72
CA TYR A 51 7.37 -8.09 -31.76
C TYR A 51 8.08 -9.33 -31.19
N PRO A 52 8.51 -10.28 -32.04
CA PRO A 52 9.19 -11.48 -31.57
C PRO A 52 10.54 -11.15 -30.93
N VAL A 53 10.65 -11.40 -29.63
CA VAL A 53 11.88 -11.25 -28.82
C VAL A 53 12.31 -12.63 -28.33
N LYS A 54 13.62 -12.90 -28.36
CA LYS A 54 14.18 -14.15 -27.87
C LYS A 54 13.97 -14.24 -26.35
N GLY A 55 13.31 -15.31 -25.88
CA GLY A 55 13.00 -15.52 -24.46
C GLY A 55 11.55 -15.21 -24.07
N LEU A 56 10.75 -14.64 -24.97
CA LEU A 56 9.31 -14.44 -24.75
C LEU A 56 8.47 -15.44 -25.56
N ASN A 57 7.35 -15.85 -25.00
CA ASN A 57 6.39 -16.74 -25.64
C ASN A 57 5.32 -15.93 -26.37
N ARG A 58 4.94 -16.35 -27.58
CA ARG A 58 3.86 -15.71 -28.32
C ARG A 58 2.51 -16.09 -27.72
N GLN A 59 1.73 -15.11 -27.29
CA GLN A 59 0.35 -15.33 -26.86
C GLN A 59 -0.64 -15.01 -27.99
N GLU A 60 -0.47 -13.89 -28.70
CA GLU A 60 -1.39 -13.47 -29.77
C GLU A 60 -0.64 -12.93 -31.01
N GLU A 61 -1.39 -12.37 -31.96
CA GLU A 61 -0.81 -11.62 -33.08
C GLU A 61 -0.25 -10.30 -32.55
N ASN A 62 1.08 -10.15 -32.62
CA ASN A 62 1.83 -9.02 -32.06
C ASN A 62 1.73 -8.89 -30.53
N LEU A 63 1.60 -10.01 -29.80
CA LEU A 63 1.72 -10.04 -28.34
C LEU A 63 2.62 -11.19 -27.91
N TYR A 64 3.74 -10.85 -27.29
CA TYR A 64 4.72 -11.76 -26.74
C TYR A 64 4.92 -11.45 -25.26
N THR A 65 4.78 -12.46 -24.40
CA THR A 65 4.89 -12.29 -22.95
C THR A 65 5.90 -13.27 -22.35
N GLY A 66 6.44 -12.90 -21.20
CA GLY A 66 7.35 -13.76 -20.45
C GLY A 66 7.64 -13.19 -19.07
N GLU A 67 8.31 -14.00 -18.27
CA GLU A 67 8.70 -13.65 -16.91
C GLU A 67 10.23 -13.63 -16.84
N LEU A 68 10.79 -12.59 -16.19
CA LEU A 68 12.20 -12.49 -15.89
C LEU A 68 12.41 -12.81 -14.41
N GLU A 69 13.26 -13.80 -14.14
CA GLU A 69 13.76 -14.07 -12.79
C GLU A 69 14.95 -13.15 -12.51
N THR A 70 14.79 -12.26 -11.53
CA THR A 70 15.83 -11.30 -11.14
C THR A 70 16.19 -11.54 -9.69
N GLU A 71 17.44 -11.92 -9.41
CA GLU A 71 17.86 -12.27 -8.05
C GLU A 71 18.43 -11.09 -7.26
N ASN A 72 18.93 -10.06 -7.95
CA ASN A 72 19.65 -8.94 -7.32
C ASN A 72 18.89 -7.63 -7.53
N THR A 73 18.84 -6.79 -6.50
CA THR A 73 18.24 -5.45 -6.60
C THR A 73 19.09 -4.52 -7.47
N GLY A 74 18.44 -3.54 -8.11
CA GLY A 74 19.08 -2.53 -8.95
C GLY A 74 18.43 -2.39 -10.32
N PHE A 75 19.17 -1.74 -11.24
CA PHE A 75 18.74 -1.56 -12.62
C PHE A 75 19.24 -2.72 -13.48
N HIS A 76 18.32 -3.28 -14.25
CA HIS A 76 18.58 -4.39 -15.15
C HIS A 76 18.13 -4.03 -16.57
N SER A 77 18.68 -4.73 -17.55
CA SER A 77 18.33 -4.52 -18.95
C SER A 77 17.90 -5.82 -19.61
N PHE A 78 16.78 -5.78 -20.33
CA PHE A 78 16.34 -6.85 -21.19
C PHE A 78 15.99 -6.30 -22.57
N ASN A 79 16.71 -6.77 -23.59
CA ASN A 79 16.48 -6.40 -25.00
C ASN A 79 16.38 -4.87 -25.22
N ASP A 80 17.40 -4.15 -24.75
CA ASP A 80 17.56 -2.68 -24.78
C ASP A 80 16.57 -1.86 -23.93
N ALA A 81 15.62 -2.50 -23.25
CA ALA A 81 14.78 -1.85 -22.25
C ALA A 81 15.34 -2.05 -20.84
N VAL A 82 15.35 -0.97 -20.07
CA VAL A 82 15.83 -0.94 -18.68
C VAL A 82 14.63 -1.05 -17.75
N TYR A 83 14.74 -1.89 -16.73
CA TYR A 83 13.75 -2.02 -15.66
C TYR A 83 14.45 -1.99 -14.30
N SER A 84 13.68 -1.63 -13.27
CA SER A 84 14.15 -1.61 -11.89
C SER A 84 13.64 -2.86 -11.15
N TYR A 85 14.52 -3.46 -10.35
CA TYR A 85 14.17 -4.50 -9.39
C TYR A 85 14.47 -3.97 -7.99
N ASN A 86 13.40 -3.62 -7.27
CA ASN A 86 13.48 -2.85 -6.03
C ASN A 86 13.28 -3.73 -4.79
N TYR A 87 13.55 -3.14 -3.63
CA TYR A 87 13.24 -3.75 -2.33
C TYR A 87 11.72 -3.89 -2.14
N ASN A 88 11.30 -4.64 -1.11
CA ASN A 88 9.89 -4.85 -0.79
C ASN A 88 9.09 -3.54 -0.69
N ASP A 89 7.81 -3.62 -1.04
CA ASP A 89 6.76 -2.60 -0.93
C ASP A 89 6.72 -1.89 0.44
N GLU A 90 7.10 -2.57 1.53
CA GLU A 90 7.21 -1.96 2.86
C GLU A 90 8.07 -0.68 2.88
N VAL A 91 9.04 -0.55 1.97
CA VAL A 91 9.93 0.62 1.88
C VAL A 91 9.39 1.69 0.91
N GLU A 92 8.41 1.37 0.06
CA GLU A 92 7.80 2.30 -0.90
C GLU A 92 7.13 3.48 -0.18
N ASP A 93 6.41 3.18 0.91
CA ASP A 93 5.71 4.18 1.74
C ASP A 93 6.61 4.96 2.71
N ILE A 94 7.87 4.55 2.88
CA ILE A 94 8.86 5.17 3.78
C ILE A 94 9.51 6.43 3.14
N GLY A 95 9.16 6.74 1.89
CA GLY A 95 9.62 7.94 1.16
C GLY A 95 9.19 9.28 1.80
N TYR A 96 9.27 10.37 1.02
CA TYR A 96 8.92 11.76 1.43
C TYR A 96 7.43 11.99 1.73
N SER A 97 6.69 10.96 2.14
CA SER A 97 5.35 11.09 2.69
C SER A 97 5.43 11.74 4.07
N GLU A 98 4.31 12.32 4.50
CA GLU A 98 4.12 13.14 5.70
C GLU A 98 4.33 12.40 7.05
N ASN A 99 5.18 11.38 7.08
CA ASN A 99 5.56 10.58 8.23
C ASN A 99 6.45 11.33 9.25
N LYS A 100 6.42 12.67 9.22
CA LYS A 100 6.92 13.51 10.31
C LYS A 100 6.23 13.14 11.63
N ASN A 101 4.97 12.70 11.55
CA ASN A 101 4.20 12.23 12.69
C ASN A 101 4.67 10.86 13.20
N LEU A 102 5.05 9.91 12.34
CA LEU A 102 5.56 8.60 12.81
C LEU A 102 6.84 8.73 13.64
N ALA A 103 7.77 9.62 13.25
CA ALA A 103 8.98 9.88 14.03
C ALA A 103 8.67 10.55 15.39
N GLN A 104 7.65 11.43 15.43
CA GLN A 104 7.18 12.04 16.69
C GLN A 104 6.43 11.03 17.56
N GLU A 105 5.60 10.19 16.97
CA GLU A 105 4.80 9.16 17.64
C GLU A 105 5.70 8.08 18.23
N THR A 106 6.71 7.62 17.48
CA THR A 106 7.71 6.63 17.94
C THR A 106 8.75 7.20 18.92
N GLY A 107 8.73 8.52 19.15
CA GLY A 107 9.69 9.21 20.02
C GLY A 107 11.13 9.19 19.51
N GLY A 108 11.34 8.94 18.22
CA GLY A 108 12.67 8.88 17.59
C GLY A 108 13.51 7.66 18.00
N LYS A 109 12.90 6.58 18.49
CA LYS A 109 13.64 5.35 18.83
C LYS A 109 14.00 4.59 17.55
N VAL A 110 15.31 4.45 17.30
CA VAL A 110 15.86 3.64 16.21
C VAL A 110 16.31 2.31 16.79
N PHE A 111 15.74 1.21 16.30
CA PHE A 111 16.15 -0.14 16.69
C PHE A 111 17.03 -0.76 15.62
N THR A 112 18.05 -1.48 16.07
CA THR A 112 18.91 -2.31 15.21
C THR A 112 18.37 -3.74 15.14
N PRO A 113 18.69 -4.52 14.09
CA PRO A 113 18.17 -5.88 13.89
C PRO A 113 18.45 -6.86 15.04
N ASP A 114 19.43 -6.55 15.89
CA ASP A 114 19.83 -7.35 17.04
C ASP A 114 18.95 -7.11 18.28
N GLN A 115 18.14 -6.04 18.30
CA GLN A 115 17.30 -5.63 19.43
C GLN A 115 15.88 -6.22 19.36
N LYS A 116 15.77 -7.51 19.04
CA LYS A 116 14.48 -8.19 18.78
C LYS A 116 13.52 -8.15 19.97
N ASP A 117 14.03 -8.29 21.18
CA ASP A 117 13.21 -8.27 22.40
C ASP A 117 12.67 -6.87 22.72
N GLU A 118 13.49 -5.83 22.50
CA GLU A 118 13.11 -4.43 22.70
C GLU A 118 12.10 -3.95 21.65
N ILE A 119 12.23 -4.41 20.40
CA ILE A 119 11.23 -4.19 19.35
C ILE A 119 9.89 -4.79 19.77
N LYS A 120 9.88 -6.03 20.25
CA LYS A 120 8.66 -6.73 20.66
C LYS A 120 7.93 -6.01 21.80
N GLU A 121 8.69 -5.46 22.75
CA GLU A 121 8.13 -4.71 23.87
C GLU A 121 7.62 -3.33 23.44
N SER A 122 8.37 -2.62 22.59
CA SER A 122 7.94 -1.35 22.01
C SER A 122 6.67 -1.50 21.16
N VAL A 123 6.61 -2.53 20.30
CA VAL A 123 5.43 -2.83 19.47
C VAL A 123 4.21 -3.17 20.33
N LYS A 124 4.37 -3.88 21.46
CA LYS A 124 3.28 -4.11 22.42
C LYS A 124 2.77 -2.83 23.06
N GLN A 125 3.67 -1.88 23.33
CA GLN A 125 3.33 -0.60 23.96
C GLN A 125 2.62 0.34 22.98
N PHE A 126 3.01 0.32 21.70
CA PHE A 126 2.36 1.08 20.62
C PHE A 126 1.04 0.46 20.16
N ASN A 127 0.93 -0.87 20.07
CA ASN A 127 -0.31 -1.58 19.74
C ASN A 127 -1.30 -1.67 20.90
N SER A 128 -1.17 -0.84 21.92
CA SER A 128 -2.30 -0.55 22.80
C SER A 128 -3.30 0.36 22.07
N THR A 129 -3.74 -0.05 20.87
CA THR A 129 -4.93 0.50 20.24
C THR A 129 -6.06 0.32 21.25
N GLU A 130 -6.69 1.42 21.61
CA GLU A 130 -7.90 1.43 22.42
C GLU A 130 -8.97 0.69 21.62
N VAL A 131 -9.01 -0.63 21.79
CA VAL A 131 -10.12 -1.43 21.28
C VAL A 131 -11.31 -0.94 22.07
N GLU A 132 -12.14 -0.11 21.44
CA GLU A 132 -13.42 0.33 21.98
C GLU A 132 -14.28 -0.93 22.14
N LYS A 133 -14.08 -1.63 23.26
CA LYS A 133 -14.97 -2.70 23.68
C LYS A 133 -16.27 -2.02 24.04
N GLN A 134 -17.19 -1.98 23.08
CA GLN A 134 -18.59 -1.69 23.35
C GLN A 134 -19.00 -2.67 24.45
N LYS A 135 -19.13 -2.15 25.66
CA LYS A 135 -19.51 -2.95 26.82
C LYS A 135 -20.96 -3.35 26.59
N ASP A 136 -21.19 -4.63 26.34
CA ASP A 136 -22.52 -5.14 26.07
C ASP A 136 -23.37 -5.11 27.36
N ILE A 137 -24.16 -4.05 27.52
CA ILE A 137 -25.07 -3.86 28.64
C ILE A 137 -26.35 -4.70 28.44
N SER A 138 -26.53 -5.33 27.27
CA SER A 138 -27.71 -6.14 26.95
C SER A 138 -27.88 -7.29 27.92
N VAL A 139 -26.79 -7.86 28.45
CA VAL A 139 -26.85 -8.94 29.46
C VAL A 139 -27.53 -8.48 30.75
N TYR A 140 -27.28 -7.24 31.19
CA TYR A 140 -27.93 -6.68 32.38
C TYR A 140 -29.41 -6.38 32.14
N PHE A 141 -29.77 -5.87 30.95
CA PHE A 141 -31.17 -5.67 30.56
C PHE A 141 -31.92 -7.01 30.45
N LEU A 142 -31.31 -8.02 29.83
CA LEU A 142 -31.87 -9.36 29.71
C LEU A 142 -32.12 -10.00 31.08
N ALA A 143 -31.14 -9.92 31.99
CA ALA A 143 -31.29 -10.41 33.36
C ALA A 143 -32.40 -9.68 34.13
N THR A 144 -32.50 -8.36 33.96
CA THR A 144 -33.56 -7.55 34.60
C THR A 144 -34.94 -7.92 34.05
N ALA A 145 -35.09 -8.05 32.73
CA ALA A 145 -36.33 -8.47 32.10
C ALA A 145 -36.75 -9.88 32.55
N LEU A 146 -35.80 -10.80 32.69
CA LEU A 146 -36.04 -12.14 33.20
C LEU A 146 -36.57 -12.12 34.64
N LEU A 147 -35.98 -11.30 35.52
CA LEU A 147 -36.44 -11.15 36.90
C LEU A 147 -37.85 -10.56 36.99
N VAL A 148 -38.15 -9.55 36.16
CA VAL A 148 -39.50 -8.97 36.08
C VAL A 148 -40.50 -10.02 35.61
N PHE A 149 -40.18 -10.78 34.57
CA PHE A 149 -41.04 -11.84 34.04
C PHE A 149 -41.31 -12.95 35.06
N LEU A 150 -40.28 -13.43 35.76
CA LEU A 150 -40.42 -14.44 36.82
C LEU A 150 -41.22 -13.90 38.01
N SER A 151 -41.01 -12.64 38.38
CA SER A 151 -41.78 -11.97 39.44
C SER A 151 -43.24 -11.86 39.05
N GLU A 152 -43.53 -11.52 37.79
CA GLU A 152 -44.89 -11.44 37.26
C GLU A 152 -45.56 -12.81 37.24
N ILE A 153 -44.88 -13.87 36.80
CA ILE A 153 -45.42 -15.24 36.85
C ILE A 153 -45.67 -15.66 38.29
N GLY A 154 -44.72 -15.41 39.20
CA GLY A 154 -44.87 -15.72 40.62
C GLY A 154 -46.04 -14.97 41.26
N TYR A 155 -46.20 -13.70 40.90
CA TYR A 155 -47.31 -12.86 41.35
C TYR A 155 -48.64 -13.35 40.79
N ARG A 156 -48.73 -13.62 39.47
CA ARG A 156 -49.90 -14.20 38.81
C ARG A 156 -50.25 -15.57 39.39
N LYS A 157 -49.26 -16.40 39.74
CA LYS A 157 -49.48 -17.72 40.38
C LYS A 157 -49.99 -17.59 41.82
N ARG A 158 -49.51 -16.60 42.59
CA ARG A 158 -50.00 -16.34 43.96
C ARG A 158 -51.38 -15.69 43.98
N ARG A 159 -51.69 -14.81 43.01
CA ARG A 159 -52.96 -14.10 42.89
C ARG A 159 -54.02 -14.90 42.13
N GLY A 160 -53.59 -15.77 41.22
CA GLY A 160 -54.39 -16.77 40.49
C GLY A 160 -54.65 -18.02 41.30
N LYS A 161 -55.02 -17.84 42.58
CA LYS A 161 -55.85 -18.82 43.29
C LYS A 161 -57.31 -18.50 42.99
N LYS A 162 -57.71 -18.85 41.78
CA LYS A 162 -59.00 -19.40 41.36
C LYS A 162 -58.86 -19.82 39.90
#